data_AF-A0A921GRS3-F1
#
_entry.id   AF-A0A921GRS3-F1
#
_cell.length_a   1.000
_cell.length_b   1.000
_cell.length_c   1.000
_cell.angle_alpha   90.00
_cell.angle_beta   90.00
_cell.angle_gamma   90.00
#
_symmetry.space_group_name_H-M   'P 1'
#
loop_
_entity.id
_entity.type
_entity.pdbx_description
1 polymer ?
#
loop_
_entity_poly.entity_id
_entity_poly.type
_entity_poly.pdbx_seq_one_letter_code
_entity_poly.pdbx_strand_id
1 'polypeptide(L)'
;MSQTTTATQQPTIHPIPEGLAERAALLGGAEGILTDEQIAGFVSEQLAGQDLDGKSVCLIIPDGTRSVPLPKVLPAIHDALAGRASSVTVLIALGTHAAMSEQAIDQLLGSTERGAKA
;
A
#
# COMPACT_ATOMS: atom_id res chain seq x y z
N MET A 1 18.91 6.72 -38.29
CA MET A 1 18.31 6.18 -37.04
C MET A 1 18.05 7.37 -36.13
N SER A 2 16.82 7.86 -36.08
CA SER A 2 16.44 9.04 -35.29
C SER A 2 16.23 8.63 -33.85
N GLN A 3 17.04 9.16 -32.93
CA GLN A 3 16.86 8.96 -31.50
C GLN A 3 15.81 9.97 -31.00
N THR A 4 14.64 9.48 -30.62
CA THR A 4 13.61 10.30 -29.98
C THR A 4 13.98 10.46 -28.50
N THR A 5 14.62 11.57 -28.15
CA THR A 5 14.85 11.97 -26.76
C THR A 5 13.50 12.32 -26.13
N THR A 6 12.96 11.44 -25.30
CA THR A 6 11.80 11.76 -24.46
C THR A 6 12.28 12.67 -23.35
N ALA A 7 11.84 13.94 -23.36
CA ALA A 7 12.16 14.87 -22.29
C ALA A 7 11.54 14.37 -20.97
N THR A 8 12.36 14.05 -19.98
CA THR A 8 11.91 13.75 -18.63
C THR A 8 11.37 15.02 -18.00
N GLN A 9 10.04 15.17 -17.96
CA GLN A 9 9.38 16.22 -17.21
C GLN A 9 9.63 15.98 -15.72
N GLN A 10 10.13 17.01 -15.03
CA GLN A 10 10.39 16.92 -13.59
C GLN A 10 9.08 16.68 -12.84
N PRO A 11 8.99 15.65 -11.98
CA PRO A 11 7.76 15.37 -11.26
C PRO A 11 7.37 16.58 -10.41
N THR A 12 6.11 16.99 -10.52
CA THR A 12 5.57 18.04 -9.65
C THR A 12 5.37 17.45 -8.26
N ILE A 13 6.16 17.91 -7.29
CA ILE A 13 6.01 17.51 -5.89
C ILE A 13 5.10 18.55 -5.23
N HIS A 14 3.87 18.14 -4.92
CA HIS A 14 2.96 18.95 -4.12
C HIS A 14 3.36 18.90 -2.65
N PRO A 15 3.18 19.99 -1.88
CA PRO A 15 3.38 19.95 -0.44
C PRO A 15 2.40 18.95 0.19
N ILE A 16 2.82 18.32 1.29
CA ILE A 16 1.94 17.48 2.08
C ILE A 16 0.79 18.37 2.60
N PRO A 17 -0.48 18.04 2.31
CA PRO A 17 -1.60 18.79 2.82
C PRO A 17 -1.57 18.91 4.35
N GLU A 18 -1.85 20.10 4.87
CA GLU A 18 -2.00 20.30 6.31
C GLU A 18 -3.08 19.37 6.87
N GLY A 19 -2.81 18.75 8.01
CA GLY A 19 -3.76 17.86 8.67
C GLY A 19 -3.94 16.50 7.98
N LEU A 20 -3.09 16.11 7.01
CA LEU A 20 -3.26 14.86 6.26
C LEU A 20 -3.38 13.65 7.19
N ALA A 21 -2.51 13.55 8.20
CA ALA A 21 -2.49 12.43 9.13
C ALA A 21 -3.70 12.43 10.07
N GLU A 22 -4.10 13.61 10.54
CA GLU A 22 -5.24 13.83 11.43
C GLU A 22 -6.59 13.55 10.74
N ARG A 23 -6.62 13.67 9.41
CA ARG A 23 -7.79 13.37 8.58
C ARG A 23 -7.91 11.89 8.22
N ALA A 24 -6.92 11.06 8.54
CA ALA A 24 -7.02 9.63 8.28
C ALA A 24 -8.15 9.04 9.14
N ALA A 25 -9.06 8.30 8.51
CA ALA A 25 -10.05 7.52 9.25
C ALA A 25 -9.33 6.48 10.13
N LEU A 26 -9.93 6.16 11.27
CA LEU A 26 -9.38 5.21 12.23
C LEU A 26 -10.39 4.09 12.49
N LEU A 27 -9.87 2.87 12.58
CA LEU A 27 -10.60 1.69 13.02
C LEU A 27 -9.76 0.95 14.07
N GLY A 28 -10.40 0.59 15.19
CA GLY A 28 -9.77 -0.16 16.28
C GLY A 28 -9.42 0.70 17.51
N GLY A 29 -8.98 0.02 18.56
CA GLY A 29 -8.65 0.59 19.87
C GLY A 29 -8.21 -0.51 20.84
N ALA A 30 -7.90 -0.16 22.08
CA ALA A 30 -7.43 -1.13 23.09
C ALA A 30 -8.49 -2.19 23.49
N GLU A 31 -9.76 -1.95 23.16
CA GLU A 31 -10.91 -2.72 23.64
C GLU A 31 -11.26 -3.95 22.78
N GLY A 32 -10.50 -4.27 21.73
CA GLY A 32 -10.86 -5.41 20.89
C GLY A 32 -9.89 -5.76 19.78
N ILE A 33 -10.17 -6.92 19.16
CA ILE A 33 -9.45 -7.43 17.98
C ILE A 33 -10.36 -7.21 16.78
N LEU A 34 -9.82 -6.62 15.71
CA LEU A 34 -10.55 -6.47 14.46
C LEU A 34 -10.70 -7.82 13.76
N THR A 35 -11.90 -8.10 13.29
CA THR A 35 -12.19 -9.23 12.39
C THR A 35 -11.68 -8.95 10.98
N ASP A 36 -11.49 -10.02 10.20
CA ASP A 36 -11.04 -9.88 8.80
C ASP A 36 -12.10 -9.11 7.97
N GLU A 37 -13.40 -9.28 8.26
CA GLU A 37 -14.48 -8.51 7.63
C GLU A 37 -14.44 -7.03 7.97
N GLN A 38 -14.14 -6.67 9.23
CA GLN A 38 -14.00 -5.27 9.63
C GLN A 38 -12.82 -4.60 8.93
N ILE A 39 -11.68 -5.31 8.80
CA ILE A 39 -10.52 -4.82 8.06
C ILE A 39 -10.88 -4.62 6.58
N ALA A 40 -11.49 -5.63 5.95
CA ALA A 40 -11.86 -5.58 4.54
C ALA A 40 -12.85 -4.45 4.23
N GLY A 41 -13.90 -4.32 5.05
CA GLY A 41 -14.91 -3.27 4.91
C GLY A 41 -14.31 -1.87 5.05
N PHE A 42 -13.46 -1.66 6.05
CA PHE A 42 -12.78 -0.38 6.26
C PHE A 42 -11.88 -0.01 5.08
N VAL A 43 -11.04 -0.93 4.62
CA VAL A 43 -10.14 -0.67 3.48
C VAL A 43 -10.93 -0.34 2.21
N SER A 44 -11.98 -1.12 1.93
CA SER A 44 -12.85 -0.90 0.77
C SER A 44 -13.51 0.47 0.80
N GLU A 45 -14.10 0.86 1.94
CA GLU A 45 -14.73 2.17 2.13
C GLU A 45 -13.74 3.32 1.93
N GLN A 46 -12.57 3.25 2.57
CA GLN A 46 -11.58 4.32 2.51
C GLN A 46 -10.98 4.51 1.11
N LEU A 47 -10.77 3.41 0.36
CA LEU A 47 -10.24 3.46 -1.00
C LEU A 47 -11.31 3.77 -2.06
N ALA A 48 -12.59 3.48 -1.81
CA ALA A 48 -13.68 3.84 -2.71
C ALA A 48 -13.81 5.36 -2.87
N GLY A 49 -13.50 6.15 -1.84
CA GLY A 49 -13.55 7.61 -1.87
C GLY A 49 -12.39 8.30 -2.59
N GLN A 50 -11.42 7.56 -3.13
CA GLN A 50 -10.21 8.10 -3.75
C GLN A 50 -10.23 8.02 -5.29
N ASP A 51 -9.69 9.03 -5.98
CA ASP A 51 -9.50 9.04 -7.45
C ASP A 51 -8.30 8.18 -7.87
N LEU A 52 -8.48 6.85 -7.83
CA LEU A 52 -7.44 5.86 -8.15
C LEU A 52 -7.64 5.19 -9.52
N ASP A 53 -8.76 5.44 -10.17
CA ASP A 53 -9.14 4.77 -11.42
C ASP A 53 -8.19 5.17 -12.56
N GLY A 54 -7.61 4.17 -13.22
CA GLY A 54 -6.60 4.34 -14.27
C GLY A 54 -5.24 4.87 -13.79
N LYS A 55 -5.06 5.15 -12.48
CA LYS A 55 -3.80 5.71 -11.95
C LYS A 55 -2.78 4.61 -11.67
N SER A 56 -1.50 4.98 -11.74
CA SER A 56 -0.41 4.18 -11.20
C SER A 56 -0.30 4.46 -9.70
N VAL A 57 -0.52 3.44 -8.87
CA VAL A 57 -0.58 3.55 -7.41
C VAL A 57 0.71 3.00 -6.80
N CYS A 58 1.31 3.75 -5.87
CA CYS A 58 2.42 3.28 -5.05
C CYS A 58 1.90 2.98 -3.64
N LEU A 59 1.89 1.72 -3.24
CA LEU A 59 1.55 1.27 -1.89
C LEU A 59 2.81 1.21 -1.04
N ILE A 60 2.93 2.12 -0.08
CA ILE A 60 4.05 2.13 0.87
C ILE A 60 3.71 1.23 2.05
N ILE A 61 4.56 0.24 2.32
CA ILE A 61 4.42 -0.65 3.48
C ILE A 61 5.66 -0.53 4.38
N PRO A 62 5.52 -0.75 5.70
CA PRO A 62 6.69 -0.81 6.57
C PRO A 62 7.48 -2.09 6.32
N ASP A 63 8.71 -2.12 6.82
CA ASP A 63 9.53 -3.32 6.85
C ASP A 63 9.18 -4.25 8.04
N GLY A 64 9.90 -5.37 8.15
CA GLY A 64 9.71 -6.34 9.23
C GLY A 64 10.07 -5.86 10.64
N THR A 65 10.56 -4.62 10.81
CA THR A 65 10.85 -4.04 12.13
C THR A 65 9.64 -3.34 12.74
N ARG A 66 8.51 -3.27 12.01
CA ARG A 66 7.23 -2.78 12.50
C ARG A 66 6.22 -3.91 12.56
N SER A 67 5.45 -3.93 13.64
CA SER A 67 4.37 -4.89 13.82
C SER A 67 3.13 -4.41 13.07
N VAL A 68 2.96 -4.88 11.83
CA VAL A 68 1.74 -4.71 11.04
C VAL A 68 1.34 -6.06 10.48
N PRO A 69 0.08 -6.52 10.63
CA PRO A 69 -0.37 -7.80 10.09
C PRO A 69 -0.64 -7.69 8.58
N LEU A 70 0.40 -7.41 7.79
CA LEU A 70 0.30 -7.21 6.34
C LEU A 70 -0.41 -8.37 5.61
N PRO A 71 -0.20 -9.66 5.93
CA PRO A 71 -0.94 -10.76 5.30
C PRO A 71 -2.46 -10.67 5.47
N LYS A 72 -2.96 -10.00 6.52
CA LYS A 72 -4.40 -9.76 6.76
C LYS A 72 -4.95 -8.56 5.99
N VAL A 73 -4.12 -7.53 5.76
CA VAL A 73 -4.55 -6.25 5.20
C VAL A 73 -4.34 -6.19 3.68
N LEU A 74 -3.25 -6.77 3.17
CA LEU A 74 -2.90 -6.75 1.74
C LEU A 74 -3.99 -7.32 0.82
N PRO A 75 -4.69 -8.42 1.15
CA PRO A 75 -5.78 -8.91 0.31
C PRO A 75 -6.91 -7.88 0.13
N ALA A 76 -7.31 -7.19 1.20
CA ALA A 76 -8.35 -6.16 1.13
C ALA A 76 -7.92 -4.95 0.26
N ILE A 77 -6.64 -4.55 0.34
CA ILE A 77 -6.09 -3.49 -0.50
C ILE A 77 -6.04 -3.92 -1.95
N HIS A 78 -5.59 -5.16 -2.21
CA HIS A 78 -5.58 -5.74 -3.55
C HIS A 78 -6.99 -5.71 -4.16
N ASP A 79 -7.98 -6.25 -3.46
CA ASP A 79 -9.36 -6.33 -3.96
C ASP A 79 -9.97 -4.94 -4.21
N ALA A 80 -9.63 -3.95 -3.39
CA ALA A 80 -10.11 -2.58 -3.56
C ALA A 80 -9.43 -1.81 -4.71
N LEU A 81 -8.27 -2.27 -5.20
CA LEU A 81 -7.51 -1.63 -6.29
C LEU A 81 -7.59 -2.42 -7.60
N ALA A 82 -7.83 -3.73 -7.53
CA ALA A 82 -7.92 -4.62 -8.69
C ALA A 82 -9.00 -4.13 -9.66
N GLY A 83 -8.62 -3.96 -10.93
CA GLY A 83 -9.49 -3.43 -11.98
C GLY A 83 -9.75 -1.91 -11.92
N ARG A 84 -9.33 -1.22 -10.86
CA ARG A 84 -9.40 0.25 -10.74
C ARG A 84 -8.08 0.90 -11.12
N ALA A 85 -6.99 0.54 -10.43
CA ALA A 85 -5.66 1.07 -10.71
C ALA A 85 -5.10 0.48 -12.01
N SER A 86 -4.33 1.26 -12.77
CA SER A 86 -3.63 0.77 -13.96
C SER A 86 -2.39 -0.06 -13.62
N SER A 87 -1.76 0.22 -12.47
CA SER A 87 -0.67 -0.57 -11.90
C SER A 87 -0.56 -0.31 -10.40
N VAL A 88 -0.11 -1.30 -9.64
CA VAL A 88 0.24 -1.13 -8.22
C VAL A 88 1.70 -1.52 -8.00
N THR A 89 2.49 -0.60 -7.46
CA THR A 89 3.87 -0.85 -7.01
C THR A 89 3.89 -0.88 -5.49
N VAL A 90 4.37 -1.96 -4.89
CA VAL A 90 4.54 -2.05 -3.43
C VAL A 90 5.98 -1.65 -3.08
N LEU A 91 6.13 -0.62 -2.25
CA LEU A 91 7.41 -0.10 -1.81
C LEU A 91 7.59 -0.33 -0.31
N ILE A 92 8.62 -1.10 0.06
CA ILE A 92 8.99 -1.30 1.47
C ILE A 92 9.81 -0.09 1.94
N ALA A 93 9.28 0.66 2.91
CA ALA A 93 9.93 1.83 3.48
C ALA A 93 10.99 1.44 4.53
N LEU A 94 12.18 1.03 4.07
CA LEU A 94 13.30 0.62 4.93
C LEU A 94 13.87 1.77 5.77
N GLY A 95 13.80 3.01 5.27
CA GLY A 95 14.56 4.12 5.86
C GLY A 95 16.06 3.85 5.81
N THR A 96 16.73 3.86 6.96
CA THR A 96 18.16 3.55 7.08
C THR A 96 18.44 2.07 7.37
N HIS A 97 17.41 1.21 7.41
CA HIS A 97 17.59 -0.21 7.63
C HIS A 97 18.21 -0.90 6.41
N ALA A 98 18.84 -2.05 6.67
CA ALA A 98 19.41 -2.86 5.62
C ALA A 98 18.31 -3.42 4.69
N ALA A 99 18.69 -3.75 3.46
CA ALA A 99 17.81 -4.46 2.54
C ALA A 99 17.36 -5.79 3.15
N MET A 100 16.08 -6.11 2.95
CA MET A 100 15.50 -7.38 3.38
C MET A 100 15.91 -8.50 2.42
N SER A 101 16.14 -9.70 2.95
CA SER A 101 16.27 -10.90 2.11
C SER A 101 14.93 -11.26 1.48
N GLU A 102 14.95 -11.97 0.35
CA GLU A 102 13.72 -12.45 -0.31
C GLU A 102 12.84 -13.25 0.66
N GLN A 103 13.44 -14.13 1.48
CA GLN A 103 12.71 -14.89 2.48
C GLN A 103 12.04 -14.00 3.54
N ALA A 104 12.69 -12.91 3.95
CA ALA A 104 12.09 -11.96 4.90
C ALA A 104 10.94 -11.18 4.25
N ILE A 105 11.05 -10.87 2.95
CA ILE A 105 9.97 -10.26 2.17
C ILE A 105 8.78 -11.22 2.05
N ASP A 106 9.02 -12.49 1.74
CA ASP A 106 7.95 -13.50 1.64
C ASP A 106 7.18 -13.68 2.96
N GLN A 107 7.90 -13.68 4.08
CA GLN A 107 7.28 -13.72 5.40
C GLN A 107 6.48 -12.44 5.68
N LEU A 108 7.03 -11.27 5.33
CA LEU A 108 6.38 -9.97 5.51
C LEU A 108 5.06 -9.89 4.73
N LEU A 109 5.05 -10.36 3.48
CA LEU A 109 3.89 -10.31 2.59
C LEU A 109 2.90 -11.46 2.81
N GLY A 110 3.32 -12.54 3.48
CA GLY A 110 2.50 -13.74 3.64
C GLY A 110 2.37 -14.55 2.35
N SER A 111 3.42 -14.59 1.52
CA SER A 111 3.43 -15.27 0.21
C SER A 111 3.06 -16.77 0.28
N THR A 112 3.16 -17.38 1.47
CA THR A 112 2.75 -18.76 1.77
C THR A 112 1.26 -18.91 2.11
N GLU A 113 0.58 -17.83 2.49
CA GLU A 113 -0.80 -17.81 3.01
C GLU A 113 -1.64 -16.75 2.30
N ARG A 114 -1.96 -16.95 1.01
CA ARG A 114 -2.81 -16.07 0.17
C ARG A 114 -2.35 -14.59 0.03
N GLY A 115 -1.45 -14.07 0.87
CA GLY A 115 -0.99 -12.69 0.92
C GLY A 115 -0.31 -12.25 -0.36
N ALA A 116 -0.50 -10.98 -0.76
CA ALA A 116 -0.10 -10.32 -2.02
C ALA A 116 0.05 -11.25 -3.24
N LYS A 117 -0.72 -12.32 -3.33
CA LYS A 117 -0.71 -13.20 -4.49
C LYS A 117 -1.51 -12.49 -5.56
N ALA A 118 -0.78 -12.07 -6.59
CA ALA A 118 -1.33 -11.73 -7.89
C ALA A 118 -2.20 -12.88 -8.44
#